data_AF-A0A9Q3HXU2-F1
#
_entry.id   AF-A0A9Q3HXU2-F1
#
_cell.length_a   1.000
_cell.length_b   1.000
_cell.length_c   1.000
_cell.angle_alpha   90.00
_cell.angle_beta   90.00
_cell.angle_gamma   90.00
#
_symmetry.space_group_name_H-M   'P 1'
#
loop_
_entity.id
_entity.type
_entity.pdbx_description
1 polymer ?
#
loop_
_entity_poly.entity_id
_entity_poly.type
_entity_poly.pdbx_seq_one_letter_code
_entity_poly.pdbx_strand_id
1 'polypeptide(L)'
;MLPHVLNAMTLGEVPTEVIFRHEEEAINSLPLAKDISIPEHLGQAMSGLHWRHWEQACFEELEQMQKQEVWHVVDKEPGMRTISHCWVFDTKLNKDGNVKKFKARLVAHGD
;
A
#
# COMPACT_ATOMS: atom_id res chain seq x y z
N MET A 1 -15.85 22.05 -14.97
CA MET A 1 -14.91 21.15 -14.28
C MET A 1 -15.39 21.06 -12.85
N LEU A 2 -15.89 19.93 -12.38
CA LEU A 2 -16.80 19.86 -11.21
C LEU A 2 -16.05 19.57 -9.90
N PRO A 3 -15.78 20.57 -9.04
CA PRO A 3 -15.41 20.37 -7.63
C PRO A 3 -16.62 20.00 -6.73
N HIS A 4 -17.75 19.59 -7.33
CA HIS A 4 -19.05 19.54 -6.65
C HIS A 4 -19.44 18.16 -6.09
N VAL A 5 -18.63 17.12 -6.26
CA VAL A 5 -19.02 15.75 -5.88
C VAL A 5 -18.66 15.40 -4.42
N LEU A 6 -17.68 16.06 -3.81
CA LEU A 6 -17.30 15.80 -2.41
C LEU A 6 -18.12 16.58 -1.37
N ASN A 7 -18.69 17.73 -1.72
CA ASN A 7 -19.29 18.66 -0.74
C ASN A 7 -20.72 18.30 -0.29
N ALA A 8 -21.28 17.16 -0.68
CA ALA A 8 -22.67 16.79 -0.36
C ALA A 8 -22.81 15.44 0.35
N MET A 9 -21.71 14.73 0.62
CA MET A 9 -21.77 13.44 1.32
C MET A 9 -21.49 13.65 2.81
N THR A 10 -22.47 13.35 3.65
CA THR A 10 -22.33 13.25 5.11
C THR A 10 -22.26 11.77 5.48
N LEU A 11 -21.16 11.33 6.10
CA LEU A 11 -21.09 9.99 6.68
C LEU A 11 -21.58 10.06 8.13
N GLY A 12 -22.88 9.85 8.33
CA GLY A 12 -23.54 10.14 9.60
C GLY A 12 -23.86 11.64 9.74
N GLU A 13 -23.56 12.22 10.90
CA GLU A 13 -23.86 13.64 11.23
C GLU A 13 -22.72 14.60 10.88
N VAL A 14 -21.54 14.09 10.51
CA VAL A 14 -20.34 14.90 10.28
C VAL A 14 -20.05 15.01 8.78
N PRO A 15 -19.74 16.22 8.26
CA PRO A 15 -19.28 16.39 6.89
C PRO A 15 -18.02 15.57 6.61
N THR A 16 -18.00 14.87 5.47
CA THR A 16 -16.89 13.98 5.07
C THR A 16 -15.55 14.71 5.04
N GLU A 17 -15.52 15.98 4.64
CA GLU A 17 -14.31 16.82 4.62
C GLU A 17 -13.64 16.97 6.00
N VAL A 18 -14.43 17.00 7.08
CA VAL A 18 -13.91 17.14 8.44
C VAL A 18 -13.29 15.83 8.90
N ILE A 19 -13.92 14.70 8.58
CA ILE A 19 -13.40 13.36 8.89
C ILE A 19 -12.06 13.17 8.17
N PHE A 20 -12.00 13.44 6.86
CA PHE A 20 -10.77 13.32 6.08
C PHE A 20 -9.62 14.14 6.66
N ARG A 21 -9.85 15.40 7.07
CA ARG A 21 -8.80 16.23 7.68
C ARG A 21 -8.27 15.64 8.97
N HIS A 22 -9.15 15.18 9.86
CA HIS A 22 -8.73 14.56 11.13
C HIS A 22 -7.97 13.25 10.89
N GLU A 23 -8.39 12.45 9.92
CA GLU A 23 -7.69 11.22 9.54
C GLU A 23 -6.31 11.52 8.93
N GLU A 24 -6.21 12.53 8.06
CA GLU A 24 -4.95 12.97 7.48
C GLU A 24 -4.00 13.53 8.54
N GLU A 25 -4.49 14.35 9.46
CA GLU A 25 -3.72 14.83 10.62
C GLU A 25 -3.24 13.67 11.50
N ALA A 26 -4.11 12.70 11.77
CA ALA A 26 -3.75 11.50 12.52
C ALA A 26 -2.66 10.69 11.79
N ILE A 27 -2.81 10.45 10.49
CA ILE A 27 -1.82 9.75 9.65
C ILE A 27 -0.48 10.49 9.65
N ASN A 28 -0.49 11.81 9.45
CA ASN A 28 0.71 12.64 9.44
C ASN A 28 1.40 12.72 10.82
N SER A 29 0.65 12.51 11.90
CA SER A 29 1.19 12.43 13.27
C SER A 29 1.79 11.07 13.62
N LEU A 30 1.57 10.03 12.79
CA LEU A 30 2.14 8.72 13.04
C LEU A 30 3.65 8.76 12.96
N PRO A 31 4.37 8.10 13.87
CA PRO A 31 5.81 7.99 13.78
C PRO A 31 6.17 7.24 12.49
N LEU A 32 6.93 7.88 11.61
CA LEU A 32 7.65 7.19 10.55
C LEU A 32 8.97 6.63 11.09
N ALA A 33 9.44 5.52 10.51
CA ALA A 33 10.80 5.04 10.76
C ALA A 33 11.78 6.16 10.39
N LYS A 34 12.54 6.68 11.37
CA LYS A 34 13.37 7.87 11.17
C LYS A 34 14.45 7.72 10.09
N ASP A 35 14.86 6.48 9.80
CA ASP A 35 16.01 6.20 8.93
C ASP A 35 15.71 5.26 7.75
N ILE A 36 14.44 4.87 7.53
CA ILE A 36 14.09 3.97 6.42
C ILE A 36 13.27 4.73 5.37
N SER A 37 13.90 4.98 4.23
CA SER A 37 13.19 5.45 3.04
C SER A 37 12.27 4.33 2.52
N ILE A 38 10.96 4.58 2.56
CA ILE A 38 9.96 3.67 2.01
C ILE A 38 9.96 3.86 0.49
N PRO A 39 10.22 2.81 -0.29
CA PRO A 39 10.23 2.91 -1.74
C PRO A 39 8.80 3.04 -2.28
N GLU A 40 8.63 3.87 -3.31
CA GLU A 40 7.35 4.12 -3.98
C GLU A 40 7.04 3.05 -5.04
N HIS A 41 8.08 2.40 -5.57
CA HIS A 41 7.95 1.35 -6.58
C HIS A 41 9.07 0.31 -6.46
N LEU A 42 8.86 -0.86 -7.06
CA LEU A 42 9.77 -2.01 -6.94
C LEU A 42 11.21 -1.67 -7.34
N GLY A 43 11.41 -0.91 -8.42
CA GLY A 43 12.75 -0.50 -8.86
C GLY A 43 13.53 0.34 -7.82
N GLN A 44 12.84 1.19 -7.06
CA GLN A 44 13.44 1.95 -5.96
C GLN A 44 13.76 1.04 -4.78
N ALA A 45 12.88 0.08 -4.48
CA ALA A 45 13.13 -0.92 -3.43
C ALA A 45 14.39 -1.74 -3.74
N MET A 46 14.56 -2.18 -5.00
CA MET A 46 15.70 -2.97 -5.48
C MET A 46 17.03 -2.23 -5.39
N SER A 47 17.00 -0.92 -5.58
CA SER A 47 18.20 -0.06 -5.53
C SER A 47 18.52 0.41 -4.11
N GLY A 48 17.64 0.14 -3.13
CA GLY A 48 17.77 0.58 -1.76
C GLY A 48 18.61 -0.36 -0.88
N LEU A 49 19.18 0.19 0.19
CA LEU A 49 19.99 -0.56 1.17
C LEU A 49 19.22 -1.72 1.82
N HIS A 50 17.90 -1.57 1.95
CA HIS A 50 17.02 -2.54 2.59
C HIS A 50 16.38 -3.53 1.62
N TRP A 51 16.84 -3.64 0.37
CA TRP A 51 16.25 -4.50 -0.67
C TRP A 51 15.87 -5.90 -0.16
N ARG A 52 16.79 -6.60 0.53
CA ARG A 52 16.53 -7.95 1.04
C ARG A 52 15.31 -8.05 1.96
N HIS A 53 15.03 -7.00 2.74
CA HIS A 53 13.86 -6.99 3.62
C HIS A 53 12.58 -6.75 2.83
N TRP A 54 12.63 -5.88 1.81
CA TRP A 54 11.50 -5.64 0.90
C TRP A 54 11.19 -6.85 0.03
N GLU A 55 12.21 -7.50 -0.51
CA GLU A 55 12.10 -8.74 -1.27
C GLU A 55 11.46 -9.85 -0.44
N GLN A 56 11.92 -10.05 0.80
CA GLN A 56 11.31 -11.01 1.72
C GLN A 56 9.83 -10.67 1.99
N ALA A 57 9.50 -9.40 2.18
CA ALA A 57 8.11 -8.98 2.38
C ALA A 57 7.23 -9.25 1.15
N CYS A 58 7.76 -9.08 -0.07
CA CYS A 58 7.06 -9.44 -1.31
C CYS A 58 6.80 -10.96 -1.36
N PHE A 59 7.79 -11.78 -1.06
CA PHE A 59 7.62 -13.24 -1.05
C PHE A 59 6.61 -13.70 -0.02
N GLU A 60 6.63 -13.14 1.20
CA GLU A 60 5.63 -13.46 2.23
C GLU A 60 4.20 -13.13 1.81
N GLU A 61 4.00 -12.04 1.06
CA GLU A 61 2.68 -11.68 0.52
C GLU A 61 2.22 -12.69 -0.53
N LEU A 62 3.10 -13.06 -1.48
CA LEU A 62 2.78 -14.05 -2.52
C LEU A 62 2.47 -15.43 -1.92
N GLU A 63 3.24 -15.86 -0.92
CA GLU A 63 3.01 -17.12 -0.20
C GLU A 63 1.68 -17.08 0.55
N GLN A 64 1.34 -15.96 1.20
CA GLN A 64 0.05 -15.81 1.87
C GLN A 64 -1.12 -15.86 0.88
N MET A 65 -1.01 -15.20 -0.27
CA MET A 65 -2.04 -15.25 -1.31
C MET A 65 -2.22 -16.67 -1.85
N GLN A 66 -1.12 -17.41 -2.04
CA GLN A 66 -1.18 -18.82 -2.45
C GLN A 66 -1.83 -19.69 -1.37
N LYS A 67 -1.45 -19.53 -0.10
CA LYS A 67 -2.01 -20.28 1.02
C LYS A 67 -3.49 -20.02 1.25
N GLN A 68 -3.95 -18.80 0.98
CA GLN A 68 -5.36 -18.42 1.08
C GLN A 68 -6.17 -18.79 -0.17
N GLU A 69 -5.52 -19.32 -1.22
CA GLU A 69 -6.15 -19.68 -2.49
C GLU A 69 -6.94 -18.52 -3.12
N VAL A 70 -6.48 -17.28 -2.89
CA VAL A 70 -7.14 -16.06 -3.42
C VAL A 70 -6.71 -15.72 -4.84
N TRP A 71 -5.64 -16.35 -5.33
CA TRP A 71 -5.12 -16.14 -6.68
C TRP A 71 -4.54 -17.43 -7.28
N HIS A 72 -4.58 -17.50 -8.60
CA HIS A 72 -3.92 -18.56 -9.36
C HIS A 72 -3.12 -17.92 -10.50
N VAL A 73 -1.92 -18.42 -10.73
CA VAL A 73 -1.12 -18.04 -11.89
C VAL A 73 -1.73 -18.74 -13.12
N VAL A 74 -2.10 -17.95 -14.12
CA VAL A 74 -2.68 -18.42 -15.37
C VAL A 74 -1.85 -17.92 -16.55
N ASP A 75 -1.79 -18.72 -17.61
CA ASP A 75 -1.18 -18.29 -18.86
C ASP A 75 -2.05 -17.21 -19.52
N LYS A 76 -1.39 -16.22 -20.14
CA LYS A 76 -2.09 -15.16 -20.85
C LYS A 76 -2.58 -15.65 -22.21
N GLU A 77 -3.89 -15.77 -22.38
CA GLU A 77 -4.49 -16.11 -23.68
C GLU A 77 -4.53 -14.91 -24.64
N PRO A 78 -4.50 -15.15 -25.97
CA PRO A 78 -4.66 -14.09 -26.97
C PRO A 78 -5.98 -13.32 -26.78
N GLY A 79 -5.89 -12.00 -26.70
CA GLY A 79 -7.07 -11.12 -26.52
C GLY A 79 -7.44 -10.85 -25.06
N MET A 80 -6.77 -11.48 -24.08
CA MET A 80 -6.96 -11.12 -22.68
C MET A 80 -6.40 -9.73 -22.37
N ARG A 81 -7.25 -8.87 -21.83
CA ARG A 81 -6.84 -7.60 -21.23
C ARG A 81 -6.31 -7.87 -19.83
N THR A 82 -5.02 -7.59 -19.65
CA THR A 82 -4.35 -7.71 -18.35
C THR A 82 -4.42 -6.38 -17.62
N ILE A 83 -4.86 -6.40 -16.36
CA ILE A 83 -4.76 -5.23 -15.48
C ILE A 83 -3.30 -5.11 -15.03
N SER A 84 -2.77 -3.89 -15.05
CA SER A 84 -1.43 -3.65 -14.53
C SER A 84 -1.41 -3.76 -13.00
N HIS A 85 -0.26 -4.12 -12.43
CA HIS A 85 -0.09 -4.26 -10.98
C HIS A 85 1.10 -3.44 -10.52
N CYS A 86 1.09 -3.06 -9.24
CA CYS A 86 2.24 -2.42 -8.60
C CYS A 86 2.43 -2.94 -7.16
N TRP A 87 3.62 -2.71 -6.63
CA TRP A 87 3.98 -3.02 -5.25
C TRP A 87 3.90 -1.77 -4.40
N VAL A 88 3.18 -1.86 -3.28
CA VAL A 88 3.13 -0.82 -2.25
C VAL A 88 3.90 -1.30 -1.03
N PHE A 89 4.80 -0.47 -0.53
CA PHE A 89 5.70 -0.80 0.57
C PHE A 89 5.37 0.01 1.82
N ASP A 90 5.61 -0.58 2.99
CA ASP A 90 5.37 0.07 4.27
C ASP A 90 6.18 -0.61 5.39
N THR A 91 6.38 0.05 6.52
CA THR A 91 7.02 -0.55 7.71
C THR A 91 6.09 -0.51 8.90
N LYS A 92 6.05 -1.61 9.67
CA LYS A 92 5.38 -1.65 10.95
C LYS A 92 6.38 -1.33 12.04
N LEU A 93 6.10 -0.30 12.84
CA LEU A 93 6.95 0.07 13.98
C LEU A 93 6.55 -0.69 15.26
N ASN A 94 7.50 -0.82 16.18
CA ASN A 94 7.25 -1.24 17.57
C ASN A 94 6.90 -0.02 18.45
N LYS A 95 6.65 -0.26 19.75
CA LYS A 95 6.33 0.82 20.70
C LYS A 95 7.48 1.83 20.89
N ASP A 96 8.70 1.41 20.60
CA ASP A 96 9.91 2.23 20.72
C ASP A 96 10.19 3.05 19.43
N GLY A 97 9.34 2.90 18.39
CA GLY A 97 9.52 3.56 17.09
C GLY A 97 10.51 2.87 16.14
N ASN A 98 11.02 1.69 16.50
CA ASN A 98 11.91 0.90 15.65
C ASN A 98 11.12 0.02 14.68
N VAL A 99 11.71 -0.28 13.52
CA VAL A 99 11.08 -1.16 12.54
C VAL A 99 10.96 -2.57 13.09
N LYS A 100 9.72 -3.02 13.28
CA LYS A 100 9.37 -4.37 13.68
C LYS A 100 9.27 -5.31 12.48
N LYS A 101 8.72 -4.81 11.36
CA LYS A 101 8.48 -5.62 10.16
C LYS A 101 8.38 -4.75 8.91
N PHE A 102 8.93 -5.22 7.81
CA PHE A 102 8.71 -4.69 6.47
C PHE A 102 7.45 -5.33 5.87
N LYS A 103 6.65 -4.54 5.18
CA LYS A 103 5.39 -4.95 4.55
C LYS A 103 5.44 -4.60 3.07
N ALA A 104 4.98 -5.53 2.24
CA ALA A 104 4.74 -5.28 0.82
C ALA A 104 3.33 -5.78 0.50
N ARG A 105 2.64 -5.09 -0.41
CA ARG A 105 1.33 -5.47 -0.93
C ARG A 105 1.34 -5.39 -2.44
N LEU A 106 0.86 -6.44 -3.09
CA LEU A 106 0.61 -6.44 -4.52
C LEU A 106 -0.79 -5.88 -4.76
N VAL A 107 -0.89 -4.80 -5.53
CA VAL A 107 -2.17 -4.14 -5.82
C VAL A 107 -2.39 -4.02 -7.32
N ALA A 108 -3.65 -4.05 -7.74
CA ALA A 108 -4.03 -3.75 -9.11
C ALA A 108 -4.05 -2.22 -9.29
N HIS A 109 -3.53 -1.74 -10.42
CA HIS A 109 -3.68 -0.36 -10.81
C HIS A 109 -5.11 -0.17 -11.35
N GLY A 110 -5.87 0.75 -10.75
CA GLY A 110 -7.15 1.17 -11.30
C GLY A 110 -6.94 1.94 -12.61
N ASP A 111 -7.94 1.86 -13.50
CA ASP A 111 -8.03 2.70 -14.71
C ASP A 111 -8.71 4.05 -14.40
#